data_AF-A0A533U8V2-F1
#
_entry.id   AF-A0A533U8V2-F1
#
_cell.length_a   1.000
_cell.length_b   1.000
_cell.length_c   1.000
_cell.angle_alpha   90.00
_cell.angle_beta   90.00
_cell.angle_gamma   90.00
#
_symmetry.space_group_name_H-M   'P 1'
#
loop_
_entity.id
_entity.type
_entity.pdbx_description
1 polymer ?
#
loop_
_entity_poly.entity_id
_entity_poly.type
_entity_poly.pdbx_seq_one_letter_code
_entity_poly.pdbx_strand_id
1 'polypeptide(L)'
;MLDPLPWNRWKKVPLEDYDTVFVGQKAAALDGRKWLPYGVDTTIFRSYPSNLPKYACTFVGTYYGFRKAIFEQLAGTITAFEGKYGHDCCRIYNNSESALSLSGNLLAARPFEILACKTACIAYDTGSGLETLFQDGRHLSIAHTISELKEKIAYYSNNPEERSQMASDGYQQTLKYHTWANRAQEIVDELR
;
A
#
# COMPACT_ATOMS: atom_id res chain seq x y z
N MET A 1 -0.36 35.27 22.62
CA MET A 1 -1.28 34.15 22.37
C MET A 1 -1.13 33.78 20.90
N LEU A 2 -0.62 32.58 20.61
CA LEU A 2 -0.59 32.07 19.24
C LEU A 2 -2.02 31.69 18.84
N ASP A 3 -2.45 32.09 17.65
CA ASP A 3 -3.72 31.63 17.08
C ASP A 3 -3.74 30.10 17.08
N PRO A 4 -4.87 29.47 17.45
CA PRO A 4 -4.97 28.03 17.40
C PRO A 4 -4.76 27.56 15.95
N LEU A 5 -3.90 26.56 15.79
CA LEU A 5 -3.56 25.95 14.50
C LEU A 5 -4.84 25.60 13.72
N PRO A 6 -4.86 25.70 12.38
CA PRO A 6 -6.09 25.67 11.57
C PRO A 6 -6.95 24.40 11.74
N TRP A 7 -6.40 23.31 12.28
CA TRP A 7 -7.13 22.08 12.63
C TRP A 7 -7.88 22.12 13.97
N ASN A 8 -7.73 23.16 14.78
CA ASN A 8 -8.55 23.36 15.98
C ASN A 8 -9.95 23.93 15.66
N ARG A 9 -10.28 24.11 14.36
CA ARG A 9 -11.59 24.60 13.89
C ARG A 9 -12.60 23.50 13.57
N TRP A 10 -12.19 22.23 13.58
CA TRP A 10 -13.13 21.13 13.35
C TRP A 10 -13.99 20.92 14.60
N LYS A 11 -15.29 21.24 14.49
CA LYS A 11 -16.25 20.82 15.51
C LYS A 11 -16.26 19.29 15.54
N LYS A 12 -16.12 18.70 16.73
CA LYS A 12 -16.42 17.28 16.92
C LYS A 12 -17.90 17.09 16.61
N VAL A 13 -18.21 16.42 15.51
CA VAL A 13 -19.58 16.02 15.16
C VAL A 13 -19.80 14.64 15.79
N PRO A 14 -20.89 14.43 16.53
CA PRO A 14 -21.23 13.12 17.08
C PRO A 14 -21.39 12.06 15.98
N LEU A 15 -21.04 10.80 16.27
CA LEU A 15 -21.13 9.71 15.28
C LEU A 15 -22.59 9.31 15.02
N GLU A 16 -23.44 9.50 16.03
CA GLU A 16 -24.89 9.26 15.99
C GLU A 16 -25.65 10.16 15.01
N ASP A 17 -25.03 11.25 14.53
CA ASP A 17 -25.61 12.14 13.53
C ASP A 17 -25.52 11.58 12.09
N TYR A 18 -24.85 10.44 11.89
CA TYR A 18 -24.64 9.81 10.58
C TYR A 18 -25.36 8.47 10.46
N ASP A 19 -26.06 8.25 9.35
CA ASP A 19 -26.71 6.95 9.06
C ASP A 19 -25.69 5.83 8.87
N THR A 20 -24.51 6.15 8.31
CA THR A 20 -23.43 5.19 8.09
C THR A 20 -22.08 5.90 8.12
N VAL A 21 -21.10 5.28 8.77
CA VAL A 21 -19.72 5.79 8.87
C VAL A 21 -18.75 4.74 8.35
N PHE A 22 -18.00 5.11 7.31
CA PHE A 22 -16.89 4.31 6.78
C PHE A 22 -15.55 4.78 7.32
N VAL A 23 -14.66 3.85 7.61
CA VAL A 23 -13.29 4.13 8.08
C VAL A 23 -12.27 3.39 7.24
N GLY A 24 -11.14 4.04 6.92
CA GLY A 24 -10.08 3.44 6.11
C GLY A 24 -9.17 2.46 6.87
N GLN A 25 -9.09 2.61 8.19
CA GLN A 25 -8.23 1.80 9.06
C GLN A 25 -9.07 0.71 9.73
N LYS A 26 -8.62 -0.55 9.64
CA LYS A 26 -9.38 -1.69 10.16
C LYS A 26 -9.63 -1.60 11.65
N ALA A 27 -8.63 -1.19 12.42
CA ALA A 27 -8.75 -1.01 13.87
C ALA A 27 -9.77 0.06 14.29
N ALA A 28 -10.17 0.96 13.39
CA ALA A 28 -11.19 1.97 13.65
C ALA A 28 -12.62 1.49 13.35
N ALA A 29 -12.79 0.29 12.77
CA ALA A 29 -14.09 -0.29 12.44
C ALA A 29 -14.71 -0.96 13.67
N LEU A 30 -15.07 -0.12 14.64
CA LEU A 30 -15.69 -0.47 15.92
C LEU A 30 -17.00 0.32 16.06
N ASP A 31 -17.85 -0.04 17.02
CA ASP A 31 -19.06 0.73 17.35
C ASP A 31 -19.97 1.02 16.12
N GLY A 32 -20.18 0.00 15.28
CA GLY A 32 -21.02 0.11 14.08
C GLY A 32 -20.35 0.78 12.86
N ARG A 33 -19.13 1.29 12.99
CA ARG A 33 -18.35 1.83 11.85
C ARG A 33 -17.94 0.70 10.91
N LYS A 34 -18.10 0.93 9.61
CA LYS A 34 -17.78 -0.05 8.55
C LYS A 34 -16.36 0.18 8.02
N TRP A 35 -15.59 -0.88 7.90
CA TRP A 35 -14.26 -0.80 7.29
C TRP A 35 -14.38 -0.70 5.77
N LEU A 36 -13.86 0.39 5.19
CA LEU A 36 -13.75 0.57 3.74
C LEU A 36 -12.27 0.79 3.40
N PRO A 37 -11.53 -0.27 3.01
CA PRO A 37 -10.11 -0.16 2.73
C PRO A 37 -9.85 0.68 1.46
N TYR A 38 -8.59 1.08 1.26
CA TYR A 38 -8.19 1.79 0.05
C TYR A 38 -8.54 0.99 -1.22
N GLY A 39 -8.79 1.71 -2.31
CA GLY A 39 -8.80 1.20 -3.67
C GLY A 39 -7.66 1.79 -4.49
N VAL A 40 -7.47 1.27 -5.70
CA VAL A 40 -6.54 1.82 -6.70
C VAL A 40 -7.29 2.45 -7.87
N ASP A 41 -6.76 3.55 -8.38
CA ASP A 41 -7.17 4.15 -9.65
C ASP A 41 -6.39 3.49 -10.80
N THR A 42 -7.08 2.61 -11.54
CA THR A 42 -6.50 1.86 -12.66
C THR A 42 -6.29 2.71 -13.92
N THR A 43 -6.82 3.93 -13.96
CA THR A 43 -6.51 4.90 -15.02
C THR A 43 -5.13 5.54 -14.84
N ILE A 44 -4.58 5.50 -13.62
CA ILE A 44 -3.25 6.00 -13.28
C ILE A 44 -2.26 4.84 -13.12
N PHE A 45 -2.57 3.89 -12.24
CA PHE A 45 -1.72 2.75 -11.92
C PHE A 45 -2.11 1.55 -12.76
N ARG A 46 -1.26 1.22 -13.73
CA ARG A 46 -1.46 0.12 -14.66
C ARG A 46 -0.13 -0.47 -15.09
N SER A 47 -0.15 -1.74 -15.45
CA SER A 47 1.00 -2.40 -16.05
C SER A 47 1.22 -1.87 -17.48
N TYR A 48 2.47 -1.55 -17.79
CA TYR A 48 2.92 -1.25 -19.14
C TYR A 48 3.72 -2.44 -19.69
N PRO A 49 3.70 -2.68 -21.02
CA PRO A 49 4.70 -3.53 -21.65
C PRO A 49 6.07 -2.93 -21.33
N SER A 50 6.84 -3.59 -20.48
CA SER A 50 8.10 -3.04 -19.97
C SER A 50 9.30 -3.64 -20.70
N ASN A 51 10.32 -2.79 -20.83
CA ASN A 51 11.70 -3.21 -21.10
C ASN A 51 12.28 -3.86 -19.83
N LEU A 52 13.53 -4.33 -19.86
CA LEU A 52 14.19 -4.86 -18.66
C LEU A 52 14.10 -3.86 -17.48
N PRO A 53 13.78 -4.33 -16.25
CA PRO A 53 13.70 -3.48 -15.07
C PRO A 53 14.97 -2.65 -14.85
N LYS A 54 14.82 -1.42 -14.34
CA LYS A 54 15.94 -0.51 -14.05
C LYS A 54 16.38 -0.58 -12.59
N TYR A 55 15.49 -1.01 -11.70
CA TYR A 55 15.73 -1.03 -10.26
C TYR A 55 15.42 -2.42 -9.70
N ALA A 56 16.33 -2.97 -8.90
CA ALA A 56 16.10 -4.24 -8.20
C ALA A 56 14.98 -4.10 -7.15
N CYS A 57 15.03 -3.06 -6.32
CA CYS A 57 14.02 -2.82 -5.29
C CYS A 57 13.84 -1.32 -5.05
N THR A 58 12.59 -0.85 -5.01
CA THR A 58 12.27 0.58 -4.86
C THR A 58 11.37 0.89 -3.70
N PHE A 59 11.44 2.12 -3.20
CA PHE A 59 10.43 2.71 -2.32
C PHE A 59 10.02 4.08 -2.85
N VAL A 60 8.73 4.38 -2.79
CA VAL A 60 8.20 5.72 -3.13
C VAL A 60 7.40 6.26 -1.96
N GLY A 61 7.82 7.42 -1.44
CA GLY A 61 7.22 8.07 -0.28
C GLY A 61 8.27 8.72 0.61
N THR A 62 7.82 9.29 1.72
CA THR A 62 8.71 10.00 2.65
C THR A 62 9.56 9.04 3.47
N TYR A 63 10.86 9.35 3.61
CA TYR A 63 11.81 8.53 4.38
C TYR A 63 12.10 9.06 5.80
N TYR A 64 11.43 10.13 6.23
CA TYR A 64 11.51 10.67 7.60
C TYR A 64 10.59 9.92 8.59
N GLY A 65 10.72 10.22 9.89
CA GLY A 65 9.93 9.59 10.95
C GLY A 65 10.37 8.15 11.24
N PHE A 66 9.43 7.24 11.53
CA PHE A 66 9.75 5.84 11.88
C PHE A 66 10.51 5.10 10.76
N ARG A 67 10.30 5.51 9.50
CA ARG A 67 10.98 4.92 8.35
C ARG A 67 12.47 5.21 8.33
N LYS A 68 12.94 6.28 8.97
CA LYS A 68 14.37 6.64 9.00
C LYS A 68 15.22 5.47 9.51
N ALA A 69 14.81 4.84 10.61
CA ALA A 69 15.50 3.69 11.19
C ALA A 69 15.46 2.43 10.29
N ILE A 70 14.42 2.29 9.46
CA ILE A 70 14.34 1.22 8.45
C ILE A 70 15.31 1.52 7.32
N PHE A 71 15.35 2.77 6.84
CA PHE A 71 16.21 3.21 5.75
C PHE A 71 17.70 3.12 6.09
N GLU A 72 18.10 3.47 7.31
CA GLU A 72 19.47 3.28 7.80
C GLU A 72 19.92 1.82 7.70
N GLN A 73 18.99 0.89 7.90
CA GLN A 73 19.25 -0.55 7.82
C GLN A 73 19.15 -1.15 6.41
N LEU A 74 18.50 -0.45 5.47
CA LEU A 74 18.34 -0.87 4.07
C LEU A 74 19.25 -0.09 3.11
N ALA A 75 20.15 0.74 3.64
CA ALA A 75 21.05 1.57 2.86
C ALA A 75 21.84 0.72 1.84
N GLY A 76 21.85 1.17 0.58
CA GLY A 76 22.51 0.46 -0.53
C GLY A 76 21.73 -0.74 -1.09
N THR A 77 20.61 -1.15 -0.48
CA THR A 77 19.80 -2.29 -0.95
C THR A 77 18.59 -1.84 -1.79
N ILE A 78 18.12 -0.60 -1.59
CA ILE A 78 16.93 -0.07 -2.24
C ILE A 78 17.16 1.32 -2.84
N THR A 79 16.41 1.64 -3.90
CA THR A 79 16.34 2.99 -4.48
C THR A 79 15.07 3.69 -4.01
N ALA A 80 15.20 4.85 -3.35
CA ALA A 80 14.06 5.59 -2.80
C ALA A 80 13.76 6.87 -3.60
N PHE A 81 12.48 7.17 -3.75
CA PHE A 81 11.99 8.38 -4.41
C PHE A 81 11.02 9.15 -3.51
N GLU A 82 11.29 10.43 -3.28
CA GLU A 82 10.39 11.38 -2.61
C GLU A 82 9.72 12.33 -3.61
N GLY A 83 8.58 12.91 -3.20
CA GLY A 83 7.86 13.91 -4.00
C GLY A 83 7.31 13.39 -5.34
N LYS A 84 7.05 12.09 -5.43
CA LYS A 84 6.45 11.44 -6.61
C LYS A 84 5.01 11.07 -6.33
N TYR A 85 4.15 11.25 -7.33
CA TYR A 85 2.72 11.03 -7.22
C TYR A 85 2.15 10.47 -8.53
N GLY A 86 1.04 9.74 -8.44
CA GLY A 86 0.27 9.26 -9.59
C GLY A 86 1.13 8.59 -10.67
N HIS A 87 1.15 9.16 -11.89
CA HIS A 87 1.87 8.60 -13.01
C HIS A 87 3.39 8.46 -12.80
N ASP A 88 4.02 9.29 -11.95
CA ASP A 88 5.43 9.11 -11.58
C ASP A 88 5.65 7.83 -10.78
N CYS A 89 4.81 7.60 -9.76
CA CYS A 89 4.84 6.36 -8.99
C CYS A 89 4.61 5.15 -9.90
N CYS A 90 3.59 5.23 -10.76
CA CYS A 90 3.28 4.18 -11.74
C CYS A 90 4.49 3.85 -12.64
N ARG A 91 5.17 4.87 -13.17
CA ARG A 91 6.40 4.69 -13.96
C ARG A 91 7.51 4.02 -13.16
N ILE A 92 7.74 4.44 -11.91
CA ILE A 92 8.75 3.85 -11.04
C ILE A 92 8.45 2.37 -10.81
N TYR A 93 7.24 2.02 -10.38
CA TYR A 93 6.86 0.64 -10.11
C TYR A 93 7.03 -0.26 -11.34
N ASN A 94 6.60 0.19 -12.53
CA ASN A 94 6.79 -0.56 -13.78
C ASN A 94 8.27 -0.75 -14.20
N ASN A 95 9.20 0.04 -13.64
CA ASN A 95 10.64 -0.08 -13.87
C ASN A 95 11.37 -0.79 -12.72
N SER A 96 10.64 -1.41 -11.80
CA SER A 96 11.20 -2.09 -10.62
C SER A 96 10.91 -3.58 -10.66
N GLU A 97 11.86 -4.41 -10.22
CA GLU A 97 11.60 -5.84 -10.00
C GLU A 97 10.70 -6.04 -8.78
N SER A 98 11.00 -5.32 -7.69
CA SER A 98 10.19 -5.25 -6.47
C SER A 98 9.99 -3.81 -5.99
N ALA A 99 8.91 -3.58 -5.26
CA ALA A 99 8.66 -2.31 -4.58
C ALA A 99 8.20 -2.54 -3.14
N LEU A 100 8.63 -1.64 -2.25
CA LEU A 100 8.37 -1.72 -0.83
C LEU A 100 7.16 -0.89 -0.42
N SER A 101 6.37 -1.44 0.50
CA SER A 101 5.40 -0.67 1.28
C SER A 101 5.74 -0.65 2.76
N LEU A 102 6.30 0.46 3.22
CA LEU A 102 6.74 0.64 4.62
C LEU A 102 5.66 1.39 5.41
N SER A 103 4.57 0.72 5.77
CA SER A 103 3.40 1.41 6.35
C SER A 103 3.19 1.16 7.84
N GLY A 104 3.88 0.17 8.43
CA GLY A 104 3.80 -0.11 9.86
C GLY A 104 2.42 -0.66 10.20
N ASN A 105 1.70 -0.02 11.13
CA ASN A 105 0.37 -0.46 11.56
C ASN A 105 -0.79 0.24 10.82
N LEU A 106 -0.50 1.11 9.85
CA LEU A 106 -1.54 1.80 9.07
C LEU A 106 -1.68 1.18 7.69
N LEU A 107 -2.91 0.98 7.26
CA LEU A 107 -3.19 0.57 5.90
C LEU A 107 -2.88 1.77 5.00
N ALA A 108 -2.12 1.54 3.93
CA ALA A 108 -1.76 2.56 2.95
C ALA A 108 -2.26 2.17 1.56
N ALA A 109 -2.37 3.15 0.66
CA ALA A 109 -2.68 2.91 -0.75
C ALA A 109 -1.56 2.14 -1.48
N ARG A 110 -0.31 2.25 -1.00
CA ARG A 110 0.88 1.79 -1.74
C ARG A 110 0.86 0.31 -2.16
N PRO A 111 0.46 -0.68 -1.33
CA PRO A 111 0.36 -2.06 -1.78
C PRO A 111 -0.56 -2.21 -3.00
N PHE A 112 -1.71 -1.52 -3.01
CA PHE A 112 -2.67 -1.55 -4.10
C PHE A 112 -2.08 -0.92 -5.38
N GLU A 113 -1.39 0.21 -5.24
CA GLU A 113 -0.72 0.92 -6.35
C GLU A 113 0.40 0.08 -6.98
N ILE A 114 1.26 -0.55 -6.15
CA ILE A 114 2.35 -1.41 -6.61
C ILE A 114 1.79 -2.62 -7.37
N LEU A 115 0.80 -3.30 -6.79
CA LEU A 115 0.23 -4.51 -7.37
C LEU A 115 -0.53 -4.21 -8.66
N ALA A 116 -1.22 -3.07 -8.78
CA ALA A 116 -1.87 -2.65 -10.02
C ALA A 116 -0.89 -2.39 -11.19
N CYS A 117 0.38 -2.12 -10.89
CA CYS A 117 1.46 -2.04 -11.88
C CYS A 117 2.06 -3.40 -12.25
N LYS A 118 1.57 -4.51 -11.67
CA LYS A 118 2.13 -5.87 -11.81
C LYS A 118 3.59 -5.96 -11.35
N THR A 119 3.90 -5.23 -10.28
CA THR A 119 5.21 -5.24 -9.62
C THR A 119 5.13 -6.04 -8.32
N ALA A 120 6.16 -6.80 -7.98
CA ALA A 120 6.20 -7.55 -6.73
C ALA A 120 6.20 -6.59 -5.52
N CYS A 121 5.25 -6.76 -4.60
CA CYS A 121 5.14 -5.93 -3.40
C CYS A 121 5.72 -6.67 -2.18
N ILE A 122 6.65 -6.02 -1.47
CA ILE A 122 7.11 -6.46 -0.14
C ILE A 122 6.67 -5.40 0.88
N ALA A 123 5.73 -5.74 1.75
CA ALA A 123 5.14 -4.84 2.72
C ALA A 123 5.74 -5.07 4.11
N TYR A 124 6.17 -4.00 4.78
CA TYR A 124 6.37 -4.00 6.22
C TYR A 124 5.06 -3.60 6.89
N ASP A 125 4.38 -4.58 7.48
CA ASP A 125 3.06 -4.44 8.09
C ASP A 125 3.03 -5.07 9.48
N THR A 126 2.62 -4.29 10.49
CA THR A 126 2.57 -4.72 11.89
C THR A 126 1.13 -4.75 12.41
N GLY A 127 0.16 -5.07 11.54
CA GLY A 127 -1.24 -5.25 11.92
C GLY A 127 -2.19 -4.19 11.37
N SER A 128 -2.02 -3.74 10.12
CA SER A 128 -2.96 -2.80 9.50
C SER A 128 -4.27 -3.43 9.03
N GLY A 129 -4.30 -4.77 8.94
CA GLY A 129 -5.37 -5.53 8.31
C GLY A 129 -5.09 -5.92 6.85
N LEU A 130 -3.89 -5.64 6.33
CA LEU A 130 -3.48 -5.98 4.96
C LEU A 130 -3.70 -7.47 4.62
N GLU A 131 -3.47 -8.36 5.58
CA GLU A 131 -3.68 -9.82 5.46
C GLU A 131 -5.13 -10.24 5.20
N THR A 132 -6.09 -9.36 5.44
CA THR A 132 -7.50 -9.64 5.09
C THR A 132 -7.89 -9.23 3.69
N LEU A 133 -6.97 -8.58 2.97
CA LEU A 133 -7.15 -8.19 1.56
C LEU A 133 -6.26 -9.03 0.64
N PHE A 134 -5.07 -9.40 1.13
CA PHE A 134 -4.07 -10.12 0.37
C PHE A 134 -3.50 -11.31 1.16
N GLN A 135 -3.15 -12.38 0.45
CA GLN A 135 -2.53 -13.57 1.02
C GLN A 135 -1.00 -13.42 0.97
N ASP A 136 -0.32 -13.53 2.12
CA ASP A 136 1.15 -13.52 2.20
C ASP A 136 1.76 -14.66 1.38
N GLY A 137 2.87 -14.39 0.69
CA GLY A 137 3.59 -15.33 -0.16
C GLY A 137 2.91 -15.64 -1.50
N ARG A 138 1.67 -15.16 -1.72
CA ARG A 138 0.93 -15.34 -2.98
C ARG A 138 0.64 -14.03 -3.69
N HIS A 139 0.00 -13.08 -3.02
CA HIS A 139 -0.37 -11.81 -3.64
C HIS A 139 0.69 -10.72 -3.40
N LEU A 140 1.31 -10.74 -2.23
CA LEU A 140 2.41 -9.88 -1.81
C LEU A 140 3.16 -10.58 -0.69
N SER A 141 4.32 -10.05 -0.31
CA SER A 141 5.10 -10.57 0.83
C SER A 141 5.03 -9.64 2.03
N ILE A 142 4.62 -10.12 3.21
CA ILE A 142 4.45 -9.34 4.44
C ILE A 142 5.57 -9.62 5.43
N ALA A 143 6.31 -8.59 5.82
CA ALA A 143 7.26 -8.66 6.92
C ALA A 143 6.68 -7.93 8.14
N HIS A 144 6.78 -8.55 9.30
CA HIS A 144 6.37 -7.97 10.58
C HIS A 144 7.55 -7.38 11.35
N THR A 145 8.78 -7.73 10.95
CA THR A 145 10.02 -7.19 11.52
C THR A 145 10.96 -6.67 10.43
N ILE A 146 11.93 -5.84 10.83
CA ILE A 146 12.95 -5.34 9.89
C ILE A 146 13.86 -6.49 9.43
N SER A 147 14.07 -7.53 10.25
CA SER A 147 14.85 -8.72 9.86
C SER A 147 14.14 -9.47 8.72
N GLU A 148 12.86 -9.79 8.92
CA GLU A 148 12.03 -10.43 7.90
C GLU A 148 11.95 -9.60 6.61
N LEU A 149 11.90 -8.26 6.73
CA LEU A 149 11.90 -7.38 5.57
C LEU A 149 13.18 -7.55 4.75
N LYS A 150 14.35 -7.60 5.40
CA LYS A 150 15.64 -7.83 4.73
C LYS A 150 15.70 -9.23 4.11
N GLU A 151 15.27 -10.24 4.84
CA GLU A 151 15.22 -11.64 4.37
C GLU A 151 14.32 -11.77 3.14
N LYS A 152 13.12 -11.18 3.16
CA LYS A 152 12.17 -11.17 2.04
C LYS A 152 12.72 -10.40 0.84
N ILE A 153 13.39 -9.25 1.04
CA ILE A 153 14.07 -8.52 -0.04
C ILE A 153 15.14 -9.40 -0.70
N ALA A 154 16.00 -10.03 0.11
CA ALA A 154 17.05 -10.91 -0.41
C ALA A 154 16.49 -12.15 -1.10
N TYR A 155 15.44 -12.76 -0.53
CA TYR A 155 14.78 -13.92 -1.11
C TYR A 155 14.23 -13.61 -2.50
N TYR A 156 13.36 -12.60 -2.66
CA TYR A 156 12.78 -12.29 -3.98
C TYR A 156 13.77 -11.67 -4.96
N SER A 157 14.93 -11.17 -4.50
CA SER A 157 16.03 -10.80 -5.39
C SER A 157 16.71 -12.03 -6.03
N ASN A 158 16.75 -13.16 -5.33
CA ASN A 158 17.40 -14.39 -5.80
C ASN A 158 16.42 -15.41 -6.41
N ASN A 159 15.11 -15.15 -6.33
CA ASN A 159 14.03 -16.05 -6.74
C ASN A 159 13.09 -15.32 -7.72
N PRO A 160 13.54 -15.05 -8.97
CA PRO A 160 12.81 -14.22 -9.92
C PRO A 160 11.52 -14.85 -10.43
N GLU A 161 11.43 -16.18 -10.47
CA GLU A 161 10.23 -16.91 -10.89
C GLU A 161 9.11 -16.77 -9.85
N GLU A 162 9.40 -17.07 -8.57
CA GLU A 162 8.45 -16.86 -7.47
C GLU A 162 8.04 -15.39 -7.36
N ARG A 163 8.99 -14.46 -7.51
CA ARG A 163 8.71 -13.02 -7.53
C ARG A 163 7.73 -12.65 -8.64
N SER A 164 7.94 -13.15 -9.86
CA SER A 164 7.10 -12.86 -11.01
C SER A 164 5.69 -13.44 -10.83
N GLN A 165 5.59 -14.66 -10.29
CA GLN A 165 4.32 -15.29 -9.97
C GLN A 165 3.55 -14.48 -8.92
N MET A 166 4.20 -14.08 -7.84
CA MET A 166 3.60 -13.24 -6.80
C MET A 166 3.08 -11.90 -7.36
N ALA A 167 3.88 -11.24 -8.21
CA ALA A 167 3.48 -9.99 -8.87
C ALA A 167 2.24 -10.18 -9.76
N SER A 168 2.17 -11.30 -10.50
CA SER A 168 1.03 -11.63 -11.34
C SER A 168 -0.22 -11.90 -10.54
N ASP A 169 -0.14 -12.72 -9.49
CA ASP A 169 -1.29 -13.07 -8.66
C ASP A 169 -1.81 -11.85 -7.88
N GLY A 170 -0.91 -11.04 -7.32
CA GLY A 170 -1.27 -9.79 -6.66
C GLY A 170 -1.92 -8.77 -7.59
N TYR A 171 -1.46 -8.67 -8.85
CA TYR A 171 -2.11 -7.85 -9.87
C TYR A 171 -3.54 -8.30 -10.16
N GLN A 172 -3.76 -9.61 -10.37
CA GLN A 172 -5.11 -10.14 -10.63
C GLN A 172 -6.04 -9.92 -9.45
N GLN A 173 -5.57 -10.18 -8.22
CA GLN A 173 -6.33 -9.93 -6.99
C GLN A 173 -6.74 -8.44 -6.88
N THR A 174 -5.80 -7.53 -7.16
CA THR A 174 -6.01 -6.09 -7.05
C THR A 174 -7.04 -5.59 -8.05
N LEU A 175 -6.92 -5.97 -9.32
CA LEU A 175 -7.87 -5.54 -10.36
C LEU A 175 -9.26 -6.12 -10.17
N LYS A 176 -9.36 -7.31 -9.58
CA LYS A 176 -10.65 -7.97 -9.35
C LYS A 176 -11.42 -7.37 -8.18
N TYR A 177 -10.75 -7.03 -7.07
CA TYR A 177 -11.43 -6.72 -5.80
C TYR A 177 -11.06 -5.38 -5.16
N HIS A 178 -10.05 -4.67 -5.65
CA HIS A 178 -9.47 -3.54 -4.93
C HIS A 178 -9.28 -2.28 -5.77
N THR A 179 -10.14 -2.08 -6.77
CA THR A 179 -10.25 -0.80 -7.49
C THR A 179 -11.16 0.17 -6.75
N TRP A 180 -11.05 1.47 -7.04
CA TRP A 180 -12.03 2.45 -6.54
C TRP A 180 -13.45 2.19 -7.03
N ALA A 181 -13.63 1.56 -8.19
CA ALA A 181 -14.95 1.12 -8.65
C ALA A 181 -15.55 0.05 -7.72
N ASN A 182 -14.74 -0.89 -7.22
CA ASN A 182 -15.19 -1.86 -6.22
C ASN A 182 -15.62 -1.16 -4.93
N ARG A 183 -14.84 -0.19 -4.43
CA ARG A 183 -15.18 0.56 -3.21
C ARG A 183 -16.43 1.40 -3.36
N ALA A 184 -16.62 2.03 -4.52
CA ALA A 184 -17.84 2.77 -4.82
C ALA A 184 -19.06 1.83 -4.81
N GLN A 185 -18.93 0.64 -5.38
CA GLN A 185 -19.99 -0.37 -5.37
C GLN A 185 -20.30 -0.85 -3.94
N GLU A 186 -19.29 -1.11 -3.11
CA GLU A 186 -19.45 -1.47 -1.69
C GLU A 186 -20.25 -0.38 -0.93
N ILE A 187 -19.93 0.91 -1.15
CA ILE A 187 -20.70 2.01 -0.55
C ILE A 187 -22.15 1.98 -1.02
N VAL A 188 -22.39 1.83 -2.33
CA VAL A 188 -23.75 1.84 -2.90
C VAL A 188 -24.58 0.68 -2.36
N ASP A 189 -23.99 -0.51 -2.22
CA ASP A 189 -24.70 -1.69 -1.72
C ASP A 189 -25.04 -1.59 -0.23
N GLU A 190 -24.22 -0.89 0.55
CA GLU A 190 -24.47 -0.64 1.97
C GLU A 190 -25.50 0.46 2.24
N LEU A 191 -25.78 1.33 1.26
CA LEU A 191 -26.76 2.41 1.37
C LEU A 191 -28.15 2.05 0.82
N ARG A 192 -28.34 0.80 0.35
CA ARG A 192 -29.61 0.28 -0.17
C ARG A 192 -30.40 -0.45 0.92
#